data_AF-A0A559KAC8-F1
#
_entry.id   AF-A0A559KAC8-F1
#
_cell.length_a   1.000
_cell.length_b   1.000
_cell.length_c   1.000
_cell.angle_alpha   90.00
_cell.angle_beta   90.00
_cell.angle_gamma   90.00
#
_symmetry.space_group_name_H-M   'P 1'
#
loop_
_entity.id
_entity.type
_entity.pdbx_description
1 polymer ?
#
loop_
_entity_poly.entity_id
_entity_poly.type
_entity_poly.pdbx_seq_one_letter_code
_entity_poly.pdbx_strand_id
1 'polypeptide(L)'
;MNRKQISLIINDKYSGYVMQVKAKIENLDKSFMQSGDDSPLNNVWEEFVVQIQGEESIFFEAYEDTIRAICEKVLNSLTESELRLLWLETDGYFDYDEDELFPTEDVLLEGIEQELYSRLCALAADEEIEFDKDKDEEELTWYTYKISEDVLPEIYIVKQIQGFVDDYYYEDNFDISCLPNEVVIVEGYRPLVVPRTVSIIETIHHAAGSDNEVYGESSVIDHMTWVLTNINRLTTEENFKEIFSNYSSGIGWEVEELLELEDPEEKLMITYQILADISVYEKIL
;
A
#
# COMPACT_ATOMS: atom_id res chain seq x y z
N MET A 1 8.75 42.81 10.21
CA MET A 1 9.02 41.42 10.64
C MET A 1 9.75 40.74 9.49
N ASN A 2 10.83 39.99 9.72
CA ASN A 2 11.55 39.30 8.63
C ASN A 2 10.78 38.03 8.24
N ARG A 3 10.82 37.61 6.96
CA ARG A 3 10.19 36.39 6.43
C ARG A 3 10.38 35.16 7.32
N LYS A 4 11.59 34.98 7.88
CA LYS A 4 11.86 33.88 8.84
C LYS A 4 10.97 33.92 10.09
N GLN A 5 10.67 35.11 10.61
CA GLN A 5 9.80 35.26 11.78
C GLN A 5 8.33 35.02 11.43
N ILE A 6 7.92 35.35 10.19
CA ILE A 6 6.57 35.07 9.69
C ILE A 6 6.38 33.56 9.54
N SER A 7 7.30 32.87 8.88
CA SER A 7 7.24 31.41 8.72
C SER A 7 7.24 30.69 10.07
N LEU A 8 8.01 31.15 11.07
CA LEU A 8 7.94 30.60 12.43
C LEU A 8 6.55 30.73 13.08
N ILE A 9 5.87 31.88 12.91
CA ILE A 9 4.52 32.10 13.44
C ILE A 9 3.51 31.22 12.71
N ILE A 10 3.63 31.09 11.39
CA ILE A 10 2.75 30.25 10.59
C ILE A 10 2.92 28.78 10.97
N ASN A 11 4.16 28.32 11.14
CA ASN A 11 4.46 26.96 11.59
C ASN A 11 3.89 26.67 12.98
N ASP A 12 4.05 27.59 13.94
CA ASP A 12 3.46 27.45 15.28
C ASP A 12 1.92 27.37 15.22
N LYS A 13 1.30 28.16 14.35
CA LYS A 13 -0.15 28.11 14.09
C LYS A 13 -0.57 26.77 13.49
N TYR A 14 0.09 26.30 12.44
CA TYR A 14 -0.20 24.99 11.84
C TYR A 14 -0.03 23.87 12.85
N SER A 15 1.04 23.84 13.65
CA SER A 15 1.20 22.86 14.73
C SER A 15 0.02 22.89 15.70
N GLY A 16 -0.46 24.08 16.07
CA GLY A 16 -1.65 24.23 16.91
C GLY A 16 -2.94 23.69 16.26
N TYR A 17 -3.10 23.82 14.94
CA TYR A 17 -4.26 23.29 14.22
C TYR A 17 -4.17 21.78 13.97
N VAL A 18 -2.98 21.26 13.64
CA VAL A 18 -2.72 19.82 13.51
C VAL A 18 -3.10 19.11 14.81
N MET A 19 -2.66 19.63 15.97
CA MET A 19 -3.03 19.03 17.26
C MET A 19 -4.54 19.10 17.55
N GLN A 20 -5.24 20.14 17.08
CA GLN A 20 -6.69 20.23 17.21
C GLN A 20 -7.42 19.22 16.32
N VAL A 21 -6.95 19.01 15.08
CA VAL A 21 -7.48 18.01 14.16
C VAL A 21 -7.24 16.61 14.72
N LYS A 22 -6.00 16.29 15.10
CA LYS A 22 -5.64 15.03 15.77
C LYS A 22 -6.56 14.75 16.97
N ALA A 23 -6.71 15.70 17.88
CA ALA A 23 -7.58 15.53 19.04
C ALA A 23 -9.04 15.25 18.65
N LYS A 24 -9.54 15.81 17.54
CA LYS A 24 -10.90 15.49 17.05
C LYS A 24 -10.98 14.06 16.51
N ILE A 25 -9.93 13.59 15.81
CA ILE A 25 -9.84 12.23 15.27
C ILE A 25 -9.76 11.20 16.41
N GLU A 26 -8.92 11.44 17.42
CA GLU A 26 -8.81 10.60 18.63
C GLU A 26 -10.14 10.44 19.38
N ASN A 27 -11.02 11.44 19.29
CA ASN A 27 -12.34 11.45 19.92
C ASN A 27 -13.49 10.99 19.00
N LEU A 28 -13.19 10.52 17.79
CA LEU A 28 -14.19 9.86 16.96
C LEU A 28 -14.65 8.56 17.64
N ASP A 29 -15.90 8.18 17.37
CA ASP A 29 -16.45 6.94 17.88
C ASP A 29 -15.71 5.74 17.24
N LYS A 30 -15.48 4.67 18.00
CA LYS A 30 -14.82 3.47 17.48
C LYS A 30 -15.53 2.84 16.29
N SER A 31 -16.83 3.07 16.10
CA SER A 31 -17.55 2.61 14.90
C SER A 31 -17.07 3.24 13.58
N PHE A 32 -16.22 4.27 13.64
CA PHE A 32 -15.53 4.82 12.47
C PHE A 32 -14.21 4.08 12.17
N MET A 33 -13.76 3.18 13.05
CA MET A 33 -12.66 2.27 12.78
C MET A 33 -13.12 1.24 11.74
N GLN A 34 -12.26 0.98 10.76
CA GLN A 34 -12.47 -0.04 9.73
C GLN A 34 -11.82 -1.37 10.16
N SER A 35 -10.84 -1.31 11.06
CA SER A 35 -10.40 -2.46 11.82
C SER A 35 -11.54 -2.98 12.71
N GLY A 36 -11.65 -4.31 12.82
CA GLY A 36 -12.69 -4.94 13.63
C GLY A 36 -12.54 -4.62 15.13
N ASP A 37 -13.56 -4.99 15.92
CA ASP A 37 -13.54 -4.84 17.40
C ASP A 37 -12.35 -5.56 18.07
N ASP A 38 -11.76 -6.51 17.34
CA ASP A 38 -10.62 -7.35 17.70
C ASP A 38 -9.29 -6.59 17.57
N SER A 39 -9.29 -5.41 16.94
CA SER A 39 -8.10 -4.58 16.72
C SER A 39 -7.46 -4.13 18.05
N PRO A 40 -6.12 -4.21 18.18
CA PRO A 40 -5.42 -3.70 19.36
C PRO A 40 -5.43 -2.16 19.45
N LEU A 41 -5.94 -1.47 18.42
CA LEU A 41 -5.94 -0.03 18.32
C LEU A 41 -7.03 0.62 19.19
N ASN A 42 -6.67 1.70 19.87
CA ASN A 42 -7.51 2.35 20.86
C ASN A 42 -8.50 3.33 20.25
N ASN A 43 -8.22 3.90 19.08
CA ASN A 43 -9.02 4.94 18.46
C ASN A 43 -8.72 5.07 16.95
N VAL A 44 -9.50 5.90 16.27
CA VAL A 44 -9.38 6.16 14.83
C VAL A 44 -8.03 6.81 14.46
N TRP A 45 -7.40 7.57 15.36
CA TRP A 45 -6.10 8.17 15.08
C TRP A 45 -4.99 7.12 15.00
N GLU A 46 -4.95 6.17 15.94
CA GLU A 46 -3.98 5.08 15.89
C GLU A 46 -4.16 4.24 14.62
N GLU A 47 -5.39 4.00 14.18
CA GLU A 47 -5.65 3.33 12.90
C GLU A 47 -5.18 4.14 11.70
N PHE A 48 -5.47 5.44 11.68
CA PHE A 48 -4.96 6.33 10.64
C PHE A 48 -3.42 6.34 10.58
N VAL A 49 -2.74 6.32 11.73
CA VAL A 49 -1.28 6.20 11.81
C VAL A 49 -0.80 4.88 11.20
N VAL A 50 -1.41 3.74 11.54
CA VAL A 50 -1.07 2.45 10.92
C VAL A 50 -1.27 2.48 9.41
N GLN A 51 -2.36 3.08 8.93
CA GLN A 51 -2.65 3.19 7.49
C GLN A 51 -1.63 4.04 6.74
N ILE A 52 -1.26 5.21 7.28
CA ILE A 52 -0.24 6.10 6.70
C ILE A 52 1.13 5.41 6.67
N GLN A 53 1.49 4.65 7.72
CA GLN A 53 2.77 3.94 7.79
C GLN A 53 2.80 2.67 6.93
N GLY A 54 1.64 2.10 6.60
CA GLY A 54 1.47 0.81 5.93
C GLY A 54 1.15 0.87 4.43
N GLU A 55 1.36 2.01 3.77
CA GLU A 55 1.06 2.24 2.34
C GLU A 55 -0.43 2.27 1.94
N GLU A 56 -1.33 2.73 2.83
CA GLU A 56 -2.77 2.98 2.57
C GLU A 56 -3.59 1.74 2.12
N SER A 57 -4.64 1.36 2.87
CA SER A 57 -5.55 0.29 2.43
C SER A 57 -6.54 0.76 1.35
N ILE A 58 -7.21 -0.21 0.70
CA ILE A 58 -8.25 0.04 -0.32
C ILE A 58 -9.43 0.92 0.14
N PHE A 59 -9.57 1.16 1.44
CA PHE A 59 -10.63 1.97 2.04
C PHE A 59 -10.10 3.29 2.65
N PHE A 60 -8.86 3.65 2.36
CA PHE A 60 -8.20 4.85 2.87
C PHE A 60 -8.92 6.14 2.44
N GLU A 61 -9.54 6.17 1.27
CA GLU A 61 -10.33 7.31 0.78
C GLU A 61 -11.40 7.76 1.79
N ALA A 62 -12.06 6.81 2.48
CA ALA A 62 -13.08 7.15 3.48
C ALA A 62 -12.49 7.82 4.73
N TYR A 63 -11.25 7.50 5.09
CA TYR A 63 -10.52 8.19 6.15
C TYR A 63 -10.09 9.58 5.69
N GLU A 64 -9.52 9.69 4.49
CA GLU A 64 -9.11 10.97 3.92
C GLU A 64 -10.29 11.96 3.89
N ASP A 65 -11.45 11.56 3.33
CA ASP A 65 -12.65 12.39 3.28
C ASP A 65 -13.09 12.86 4.67
N THR A 66 -13.09 11.95 5.64
CA THR A 66 -13.50 12.26 7.01
C THR A 66 -12.55 13.25 7.68
N ILE A 67 -11.24 13.04 7.51
CA ILE A 67 -10.19 13.88 8.09
C ILE A 67 -10.17 15.25 7.43
N ARG A 68 -10.31 15.33 6.11
CA ARG A 68 -10.43 16.59 5.38
C ARG A 68 -11.64 17.40 5.81
N ALA A 69 -12.80 16.76 6.01
CA ALA A 69 -13.97 17.43 6.58
C ALA A 69 -13.72 17.97 8.00
N ILE A 70 -12.90 17.29 8.81
CA ILE A 70 -12.48 17.78 10.13
C ILE A 70 -11.54 18.98 10.00
N CYS A 71 -10.57 18.93 9.07
CA CYS A 71 -9.69 20.06 8.73
C CYS A 71 -10.52 21.28 8.32
N GLU A 72 -11.43 21.13 7.36
CA GLU A 72 -12.31 22.20 6.87
C GLU A 72 -13.10 22.83 8.01
N LYS A 73 -13.65 22.02 8.92
CA LYS A 73 -14.38 22.52 10.11
C LYS A 73 -13.51 23.32 11.07
N VAL A 74 -12.22 22.96 11.21
CA VAL A 74 -11.26 23.76 11.98
C VAL A 74 -10.97 25.08 11.28
N LEU A 75 -10.74 25.05 9.97
CA LEU A 75 -10.41 26.24 9.17
C LEU A 75 -11.58 27.23 9.08
N ASN A 76 -12.81 26.74 8.95
CA ASN A 76 -14.04 27.56 8.94
C ASN A 76 -14.28 28.33 10.25
N SER A 77 -13.53 28.04 11.33
CA SER A 77 -13.57 28.80 12.58
C SER A 77 -12.57 29.96 12.65
N LEU A 78 -11.67 30.05 11.66
CA LEU A 78 -10.59 31.03 11.64
C LEU A 78 -11.06 32.37 11.09
N THR A 79 -10.39 33.44 11.50
CA THR A 79 -10.64 34.76 10.93
C THR A 79 -10.01 34.87 9.54
N GLU A 80 -10.57 35.72 8.67
CA GLU A 80 -10.01 35.99 7.34
C GLU A 80 -8.53 36.42 7.41
N SER A 81 -8.14 37.18 8.44
CA SER A 81 -6.74 37.59 8.63
C SER A 81 -5.82 36.41 8.96
N GLU A 82 -6.32 35.40 9.66
CA GLU A 82 -5.58 34.16 9.94
C GLU A 82 -5.49 33.29 8.69
N LEU A 83 -6.56 33.15 7.91
CA LEU A 83 -6.53 32.41 6.64
C LEU A 83 -5.50 33.02 5.69
N ARG A 84 -5.54 34.35 5.49
CA ARG A 84 -4.55 35.06 4.67
C ARG A 84 -3.12 34.90 5.16
N LEU A 85 -2.92 34.80 6.49
CA LEU A 85 -1.59 34.59 7.07
C LEU A 85 -1.08 33.18 6.79
N LEU A 86 -1.91 32.16 7.00
CA LEU A 86 -1.55 30.75 6.77
C LEU A 86 -1.25 30.47 5.30
N TRP A 87 -2.04 31.06 4.40
CA TRP A 87 -1.89 30.89 2.95
C TRP A 87 -0.49 31.26 2.44
N LEU A 88 0.26 32.13 3.14
CA LEU A 88 1.62 32.52 2.73
C LEU A 88 2.66 31.38 2.72
N GLU A 89 2.35 30.22 3.30
CA GLU A 89 3.22 29.04 3.29
C GLU A 89 2.55 27.85 2.58
N THR A 90 1.55 28.09 1.73
CA THR A 90 0.96 27.06 0.86
C THR A 90 1.53 27.16 -0.55
N ASP A 91 1.49 26.05 -1.30
CA ASP A 91 1.91 26.03 -2.72
C ASP A 91 1.14 27.06 -3.55
N GLY A 92 -0.15 27.24 -3.28
CA GLY A 92 -0.98 28.25 -3.97
C GLY A 92 -0.46 29.68 -3.84
N TYR A 93 0.22 30.04 -2.75
CA TYR A 93 0.88 31.36 -2.64
C TYR A 93 2.20 31.43 -3.43
N PHE A 94 2.95 30.33 -3.51
CA PHE A 94 4.19 30.29 -4.29
C PHE A 94 3.93 30.37 -5.79
N ASP A 95 2.77 29.88 -6.23
CA ASP A 95 2.30 29.93 -7.62
C ASP A 95 1.50 31.19 -7.95
N TYR A 96 1.18 32.03 -6.95
CA TYR A 96 0.38 33.24 -7.14
C TYR A 96 1.16 34.35 -7.86
N ASP A 97 0.59 34.86 -8.95
CA ASP A 97 1.08 36.03 -9.66
C ASP A 97 0.52 37.32 -9.02
N GLU A 98 1.40 38.25 -8.66
CA GLU A 98 1.02 39.53 -8.05
C GLU A 98 0.14 40.40 -8.96
N ASP A 99 0.14 40.14 -10.27
CA ASP A 99 -0.73 40.82 -11.25
C ASP A 99 -2.17 40.27 -11.27
N GLU A 100 -2.45 39.16 -10.57
CA GLU A 100 -3.79 38.57 -10.44
C GLU A 100 -4.61 39.17 -9.29
N LEU A 101 -5.94 39.01 -9.38
CA LEU A 101 -6.81 39.37 -8.26
C LEU A 101 -6.48 38.50 -7.05
N PHE A 102 -6.49 39.10 -5.86
CA PHE A 102 -6.28 38.36 -4.62
C PHE A 102 -7.28 37.19 -4.53
N PRO A 103 -6.83 35.98 -4.12
CA PRO A 103 -7.69 34.81 -4.11
C PRO A 103 -8.95 34.99 -3.29
N THR A 104 -10.02 34.31 -3.71
CA THR A 104 -11.25 34.22 -2.92
C THR A 104 -11.02 33.37 -1.66
N GLU A 105 -11.91 33.49 -0.68
CA GLU A 105 -11.84 32.70 0.55
C GLU A 105 -11.82 31.19 0.28
N ASP A 106 -12.61 30.71 -0.70
CA ASP A 106 -12.62 29.30 -1.09
C ASP A 106 -11.25 28.80 -1.57
N VAL A 107 -10.55 29.60 -2.38
CA VAL A 107 -9.20 29.26 -2.89
C VAL A 107 -8.16 29.30 -1.76
N LEU A 108 -8.31 30.23 -0.81
CA LEU A 108 -7.45 30.23 0.38
C LEU A 108 -7.69 28.97 1.21
N LEU A 109 -8.95 28.61 1.45
CA LEU A 109 -9.33 27.45 2.26
C LEU A 109 -8.79 26.15 1.67
N GLU A 110 -8.93 25.94 0.36
CA GLU A 110 -8.43 24.75 -0.33
C GLU A 110 -6.91 24.57 -0.14
N GLY A 111 -6.12 25.61 -0.38
CA GLY A 111 -4.67 25.54 -0.22
C GLY A 111 -4.25 25.35 1.24
N ILE A 112 -4.95 25.98 2.20
CA ILE A 112 -4.64 25.85 3.63
C ILE A 112 -5.05 24.47 4.15
N GLU A 113 -6.17 23.92 3.68
CA GLU A 113 -6.63 22.57 4.02
C GLU A 113 -5.63 21.53 3.54
N GLN A 114 -5.17 21.62 2.29
CA GLN A 114 -4.19 20.71 1.74
C GLN A 114 -2.88 20.72 2.55
N GLU A 115 -2.38 21.91 2.90
CA GLU A 115 -1.18 22.06 3.74
C GLU A 115 -1.41 21.52 5.16
N LEU A 116 -2.58 21.76 5.76
CA LEU A 116 -2.93 21.24 7.08
C LEU A 116 -3.01 19.71 7.10
N TYR A 117 -3.64 19.11 6.08
CA TYR A 117 -3.74 17.66 5.90
C TYR A 117 -2.36 17.04 5.68
N SER A 118 -1.54 17.61 4.80
CA SER A 118 -0.16 17.13 4.56
C SER A 118 0.67 17.08 5.84
N ARG A 119 0.59 18.12 6.67
CA ARG A 119 1.28 18.15 7.98
C ARG A 119 0.73 17.13 8.97
N LEU A 120 -0.58 16.85 8.94
CA LEU A 120 -1.18 15.81 9.76
C LEU A 120 -0.68 14.42 9.33
N CYS A 121 -0.59 14.15 8.02
CA CYS A 121 -0.01 12.92 7.50
C CYS A 121 1.47 12.78 7.90
N ALA A 122 2.26 13.86 7.83
CA ALA A 122 3.64 13.86 8.30
C ALA A 122 3.74 13.55 9.80
N LEU A 123 2.85 14.12 10.62
CA LEU A 123 2.76 13.78 12.05
C LEU A 123 2.45 12.29 12.26
N ALA A 124 1.50 11.74 11.49
CA ALA A 124 1.14 10.34 11.57
C ALA A 124 2.29 9.42 11.13
N ALA A 125 3.00 9.75 10.07
CA ALA A 125 4.15 9.00 9.59
C ALA A 125 5.29 8.91 10.63
N ASP A 126 5.46 9.95 11.45
CA ASP A 126 6.49 10.03 12.49
C ASP A 126 6.05 9.50 13.87
N GLU A 127 4.77 9.12 14.05
CA GLU A 127 4.23 8.75 15.37
C GLU A 127 4.52 7.28 15.73
N GLU A 128 5.15 7.06 16.90
CA GLU A 128 5.36 5.71 17.43
C GLU A 128 4.09 5.20 18.12
N ILE A 129 3.51 4.11 17.63
CA ILE A 129 2.41 3.42 18.30
C ILE A 129 2.97 2.41 19.31
N GLU A 130 2.68 2.62 20.59
CA GLU A 130 2.93 1.62 21.63
C GLU A 130 1.77 0.62 21.68
N PHE A 131 1.99 -0.58 21.13
CA PHE A 131 1.07 -1.68 21.33
C PHE A 131 1.18 -2.22 22.76
N ASP A 132 0.02 -2.43 23.40
CA ASP A 132 -0.04 -3.03 24.74
C ASP A 132 0.43 -4.49 24.67
N LYS A 133 1.69 -4.71 25.05
CA LYS A 133 2.38 -6.02 24.99
C LYS A 133 1.70 -7.09 25.85
N ASP A 134 0.86 -6.68 26.81
CA ASP A 134 0.16 -7.61 27.71
C ASP A 134 -1.14 -8.15 27.09
N LYS A 135 -1.58 -7.64 25.94
CA LYS A 135 -2.81 -8.12 25.29
C LYS A 135 -2.59 -9.22 24.26
N ASP A 136 -1.64 -9.13 23.32
CA ASP A 136 -1.58 -10.11 22.23
C ASP A 136 -0.17 -10.33 21.65
N GLU A 137 0.63 -11.20 22.27
CA GLU A 137 1.90 -11.68 21.66
C GLU A 137 1.67 -12.51 20.38
N GLU A 138 0.46 -13.06 20.18
CA GLU A 138 0.10 -13.86 18.99
C GLU A 138 -0.47 -13.01 17.83
N GLU A 139 -1.09 -11.86 18.10
CA GLU A 139 -1.74 -11.01 17.09
C GLU A 139 -0.87 -9.82 16.65
N LEU A 140 0.24 -9.54 17.35
CA LEU A 140 1.16 -8.44 17.00
C LEU A 140 2.17 -8.77 15.89
N THR A 141 2.33 -10.05 15.53
CA THR A 141 3.32 -10.49 14.54
C THR A 141 2.99 -10.08 13.11
N TRP A 142 1.72 -9.82 12.79
CA TRP A 142 1.30 -9.47 11.44
C TRP A 142 1.43 -7.97 11.10
N TYR A 143 1.31 -7.08 12.10
CA TYR A 143 1.33 -5.63 11.86
C TYR A 143 2.73 -4.99 11.78
N THR A 144 3.80 -5.61 12.30
CA THR A 144 5.08 -4.90 12.56
C THR A 144 6.32 -5.37 11.81
N TYR A 145 6.19 -6.09 10.70
CA TYR A 145 7.36 -6.32 9.83
C TYR A 145 7.66 -5.09 8.95
N LYS A 146 8.46 -4.17 9.47
CA LYS A 146 9.21 -3.24 8.63
C LYS A 146 10.25 -4.07 7.88
N ILE A 147 10.04 -4.30 6.58
CA ILE A 147 11.08 -4.89 5.72
C ILE A 147 12.25 -3.92 5.80
N SER A 148 13.36 -4.33 6.41
CA SER A 148 14.54 -3.47 6.44
C SER A 148 15.01 -3.27 4.99
N GLU A 149 15.27 -2.03 4.60
CA GLU A 149 15.78 -1.65 3.27
C GLU A 149 17.04 -2.44 2.84
N ASP A 150 17.69 -3.10 3.79
CA ASP A 150 18.86 -3.96 3.59
C ASP A 150 18.54 -5.38 3.06
N VAL A 151 17.27 -5.79 2.93
CA VAL A 151 16.87 -7.21 2.71
C VAL A 151 16.49 -7.55 1.27
N LEU A 152 16.91 -6.78 0.25
CA LEU A 152 17.13 -7.18 -1.17
C LEU A 152 16.63 -6.05 -2.09
N PRO A 153 17.52 -5.15 -2.54
CA PRO A 153 17.20 -4.09 -3.51
C PRO A 153 16.44 -4.60 -4.75
N GLU A 154 16.70 -5.85 -5.15
CA GLU A 154 16.11 -6.49 -6.31
C GLU A 154 14.59 -6.73 -6.18
N ILE A 155 14.08 -7.03 -4.98
CA ILE A 155 12.65 -7.29 -4.75
C ILE A 155 11.85 -6.00 -4.73
N TYR A 156 12.40 -4.96 -4.10
CA TYR A 156 11.79 -3.63 -4.11
C TYR A 156 11.67 -3.08 -5.55
N ILE A 157 12.72 -3.28 -6.36
CA ILE A 157 12.72 -2.92 -7.77
C ILE A 157 11.63 -3.71 -8.53
N VAL A 158 11.50 -5.02 -8.31
CA VAL A 158 10.45 -5.82 -8.96
C VAL A 158 9.05 -5.38 -8.53
N LYS A 159 8.81 -5.04 -7.26
CA LYS A 159 7.51 -4.53 -6.77
C LYS A 159 7.15 -3.20 -7.44
N GLN A 160 8.09 -2.27 -7.52
CA GLN A 160 7.86 -0.98 -8.19
C GLN A 160 7.59 -1.16 -9.69
N ILE A 161 8.31 -2.07 -10.35
CA ILE A 161 8.08 -2.35 -11.76
C ILE A 161 6.74 -3.06 -11.97
N GLN A 162 6.34 -3.97 -11.08
CA GLN A 162 5.02 -4.62 -11.15
C GLN A 162 3.90 -3.60 -11.01
N GLY A 163 3.97 -2.69 -10.04
CA GLY A 163 2.98 -1.60 -9.91
C GLY A 163 2.93 -0.72 -11.16
N PHE A 164 4.08 -0.34 -11.70
CA PHE A 164 4.15 0.40 -12.97
C PHE A 164 3.54 -0.39 -14.15
N VAL A 165 3.75 -1.71 -14.21
CA VAL A 165 3.15 -2.54 -15.25
C VAL A 165 1.64 -2.65 -15.05
N ASP A 166 1.14 -2.80 -13.83
CA ASP A 166 -0.29 -2.86 -13.54
C ASP A 166 -1.02 -1.57 -13.95
N ASP A 167 -0.40 -0.41 -13.69
CA ASP A 167 -0.97 0.90 -14.01
C ASP A 167 -1.01 1.19 -15.51
N TYR A 168 -0.03 0.70 -16.28
CA TYR A 168 0.20 1.17 -17.65
C TYR A 168 0.10 0.10 -18.74
N TYR A 169 0.11 -1.21 -18.43
CA TYR A 169 0.24 -2.26 -19.44
C TYR A 169 -0.93 -2.35 -20.41
N TYR A 170 -2.15 -2.01 -19.98
CA TYR A 170 -3.33 -1.99 -20.86
C TYR A 170 -3.54 -0.67 -21.59
N GLU A 171 -2.67 0.32 -21.38
CA GLU A 171 -2.68 1.54 -22.19
C GLU A 171 -2.04 1.26 -23.56
N ASP A 172 -2.64 1.76 -24.65
CA ASP A 172 -2.20 1.54 -26.05
C ASP A 172 -0.74 1.95 -26.35
N ASN A 173 -0.03 2.55 -25.38
CA ASN A 173 1.33 3.08 -25.52
C ASN A 173 2.35 2.49 -24.53
N PHE A 174 2.06 1.35 -23.89
CA PHE A 174 3.03 0.72 -23.01
C PHE A 174 4.30 0.31 -23.77
N ASP A 175 5.41 1.01 -23.53
CA ASP A 175 6.70 0.74 -24.15
C ASP A 175 7.52 -0.19 -23.27
N ILE A 176 7.53 -1.48 -23.58
CA ILE A 176 8.27 -2.51 -22.83
C ILE A 176 9.78 -2.22 -22.74
N SER A 177 10.33 -1.35 -23.60
CA SER A 177 11.74 -0.97 -23.55
C SER A 177 12.10 -0.05 -22.38
N CYS A 178 11.11 0.48 -21.66
CA CYS A 178 11.33 1.25 -20.43
C CYS A 178 11.67 0.36 -19.22
N LEU A 179 11.48 -0.96 -19.33
CA LEU A 179 11.78 -1.90 -18.27
C LEU A 179 13.28 -2.18 -18.17
N PRO A 180 13.81 -2.40 -16.95
CA PRO A 180 15.19 -2.86 -16.77
C PRO A 180 15.46 -4.17 -17.53
N ASN A 181 16.69 -4.34 -18.03
CA ASN A 181 17.08 -5.53 -18.79
C ASN A 181 17.08 -6.81 -17.96
N GLU A 182 17.05 -6.66 -16.64
CA GLU A 182 17.10 -7.68 -15.61
C GLU A 182 15.73 -8.26 -15.29
N VAL A 183 14.64 -7.75 -15.87
CA VAL A 183 13.27 -8.28 -15.71
C VAL A 183 12.67 -8.66 -17.06
N VAL A 184 11.65 -9.52 -17.02
CA VAL A 184 10.82 -9.88 -18.18
C VAL A 184 9.36 -9.82 -17.75
N ILE A 185 8.50 -9.37 -18.67
CA ILE A 185 7.05 -9.51 -18.50
C ILE A 185 6.63 -10.86 -19.06
N VAL A 186 5.88 -11.60 -18.25
CA VAL A 186 5.16 -12.78 -18.70
C VAL A 186 3.74 -12.32 -19.02
N GLU A 187 3.38 -12.40 -20.30
CA GLU A 187 2.04 -12.04 -20.75
C GLU A 187 1.04 -13.09 -20.27
N GLY A 188 0.04 -12.66 -19.51
CA GLY A 188 -1.07 -13.47 -19.01
C GLY A 188 -2.34 -12.63 -18.93
N TYR A 189 -3.39 -13.11 -18.24
CA TYR A 189 -4.58 -12.30 -17.99
C TYR A 189 -4.22 -11.01 -17.25
N ARG A 190 -3.26 -11.07 -16.32
CA ARG A 190 -2.51 -9.96 -15.74
C ARG A 190 -1.02 -10.12 -16.09
N PRO A 191 -0.34 -9.10 -16.62
CA PRO A 191 1.10 -9.14 -16.89
C PRO A 191 1.90 -9.27 -15.59
N LEU A 192 2.80 -10.25 -15.54
CA LEU A 192 3.66 -10.48 -14.37
C LEU A 192 5.11 -10.13 -14.68
N VAL A 193 5.70 -9.27 -13.86
CA VAL A 193 7.11 -8.88 -13.93
C VAL A 193 7.93 -9.86 -13.11
N VAL A 194 8.85 -10.57 -13.75
CA VAL A 194 9.76 -11.48 -13.05
C VAL A 194 11.22 -11.18 -13.37
N PRO A 195 12.16 -11.44 -12.44
CA PRO A 195 13.57 -11.35 -12.73
C PRO A 195 13.96 -12.29 -13.87
N ARG A 196 14.74 -11.79 -14.83
CA ARG A 196 15.24 -12.55 -15.99
C ARG A 196 16.14 -13.72 -15.61
N THR A 197 16.69 -13.73 -14.40
CA THR A 197 17.43 -14.85 -13.82
C THR A 197 16.53 -16.02 -13.41
N VAL A 198 15.22 -15.81 -13.29
CA VAL A 198 14.22 -16.86 -13.17
C VAL A 198 13.93 -17.38 -14.58
N SER A 199 14.50 -18.53 -14.90
CA SER A 199 14.37 -19.17 -16.21
C SER A 199 12.98 -19.78 -16.38
N ILE A 200 12.02 -18.97 -16.82
CA ILE A 200 10.64 -19.40 -17.12
C ILE A 200 10.63 -20.58 -18.13
N ILE A 201 11.57 -20.61 -19.08
CA ILE A 201 11.66 -21.71 -20.06
C ILE A 201 11.99 -23.05 -19.39
N GLU A 202 12.83 -23.08 -18.35
CA GLU A 202 13.09 -24.31 -17.60
C GLU A 202 11.91 -24.67 -16.69
N THR A 203 11.16 -23.69 -16.18
CA THR A 203 9.96 -23.95 -15.38
C THR A 203 8.77 -24.46 -16.21
N ILE A 204 8.59 -23.91 -17.42
CA ILE A 204 7.61 -24.39 -18.41
C ILE A 204 8.02 -25.77 -18.94
N HIS A 205 9.29 -26.01 -19.28
CA HIS A 205 9.74 -27.31 -19.80
C HIS A 205 9.68 -28.46 -18.78
N HIS A 206 9.78 -28.18 -17.48
CA HIS A 206 9.66 -29.21 -16.45
C HIS A 206 8.20 -29.46 -16.00
N ALA A 207 7.29 -28.50 -16.16
CA ALA A 207 5.86 -28.69 -15.94
C ALA A 207 5.18 -29.41 -17.11
N ALA A 208 5.63 -29.18 -18.34
CA ALA A 208 5.21 -29.90 -19.53
C ALA A 208 5.83 -31.31 -19.60
N GLY A 209 5.47 -32.19 -18.65
CA GLY A 209 5.61 -33.64 -18.84
C GLY A 209 4.99 -33.99 -20.19
N SER A 210 5.65 -34.85 -20.98
CA SER A 210 5.33 -35.09 -22.39
C SER A 210 3.83 -35.29 -22.65
N ASP A 211 3.14 -34.28 -23.19
CA ASP A 211 1.78 -34.15 -23.77
C ASP A 211 0.63 -35.11 -23.36
N ASN A 212 0.79 -35.96 -22.34
CA ASN A 212 -0.09 -37.10 -22.05
C ASN A 212 -0.16 -37.46 -20.56
N GLU A 213 0.49 -36.69 -19.67
CA GLU A 213 0.38 -36.94 -18.23
C GLU A 213 -0.58 -35.93 -17.61
N VAL A 214 -1.79 -36.41 -17.33
CA VAL A 214 -2.75 -35.74 -16.45
C VAL A 214 -2.10 -35.71 -15.07
N TYR A 215 -1.68 -34.53 -14.64
CA TYR A 215 -1.19 -34.32 -13.28
C TYR A 215 -2.33 -34.61 -12.30
N GLY A 216 -2.18 -35.68 -11.52
CA GLY A 216 -3.01 -35.87 -10.33
C GLY A 216 -2.63 -34.82 -9.26
N GLU A 217 -3.53 -34.56 -8.32
CA GLU A 217 -3.34 -33.64 -7.19
C GLU A 217 -1.94 -33.79 -6.53
N SER A 218 -1.48 -35.04 -6.36
CA SER A 218 -0.15 -35.34 -5.81
C SER A 218 1.01 -34.80 -6.66
N SER A 219 0.90 -34.84 -7.99
CA SER A 219 1.96 -34.40 -8.91
C SER A 219 2.03 -32.87 -9.00
N VAL A 220 0.89 -32.18 -8.83
CA VAL A 220 0.84 -30.72 -8.68
C VAL A 220 1.50 -30.32 -7.37
N ILE A 221 1.16 -30.99 -6.26
CA ILE A 221 1.79 -30.76 -4.95
C ILE A 221 3.31 -30.99 -5.01
N ASP A 222 3.77 -32.06 -5.67
CA ASP A 222 5.19 -32.36 -5.83
C ASP A 222 5.92 -31.26 -6.64
N HIS A 223 5.30 -30.76 -7.71
CA HIS A 223 5.86 -29.69 -8.53
C HIS A 223 5.91 -28.36 -7.78
N MET A 224 4.83 -27.99 -7.08
CA MET A 224 4.80 -26.79 -6.23
C MET A 224 5.84 -26.89 -5.12
N THR A 225 5.97 -28.04 -4.46
CA THR A 225 6.99 -28.29 -3.44
C THR A 225 8.40 -28.13 -4.02
N TRP A 226 8.64 -28.60 -5.24
CA TRP A 226 9.92 -28.41 -5.92
C TRP A 226 10.20 -26.94 -6.25
N VAL A 227 9.23 -26.18 -6.76
CA VAL A 227 9.35 -24.74 -7.03
C VAL A 227 9.64 -23.98 -5.74
N LEU A 228 8.88 -24.24 -4.68
CA LEU A 228 9.05 -23.65 -3.35
C LEU A 228 10.42 -23.96 -2.73
N THR A 229 10.90 -25.20 -2.92
CA THR A 229 12.23 -25.64 -2.44
C THR A 229 13.36 -24.92 -3.19
N ASN A 230 13.19 -24.61 -4.48
CA ASN A 230 14.21 -23.94 -5.29
C ASN A 230 14.15 -22.41 -5.21
N ILE A 231 12.99 -21.81 -4.89
CA ILE A 231 12.83 -20.37 -4.59
C ILE A 231 13.43 -20.02 -3.21
N ASN A 232 13.73 -21.02 -2.40
CA ASN A 232 14.64 -20.91 -1.25
C ASN A 232 14.20 -19.89 -0.18
N ARG A 233 12.96 -20.00 0.33
CA ARG A 233 12.61 -19.73 1.74
C ARG A 233 11.18 -20.08 2.25
N LEU A 234 10.47 -21.03 1.65
CA LEU A 234 9.29 -21.62 2.30
C LEU A 234 9.66 -23.03 2.80
N THR A 235 9.99 -23.13 4.09
CA THR A 235 10.78 -24.25 4.62
C THR A 235 10.05 -25.59 4.84
N THR A 236 8.74 -25.71 4.62
CA THR A 236 7.99 -27.00 4.67
C THR A 236 6.63 -26.95 3.93
N GLU A 237 6.14 -28.11 3.46
CA GLU A 237 4.79 -28.31 2.88
C GLU A 237 3.67 -27.93 3.86
N GLU A 238 3.84 -28.26 5.14
CA GLU A 238 2.91 -27.85 6.21
C GLU A 238 2.74 -26.33 6.31
N ASN A 239 3.83 -25.55 6.22
CA ASN A 239 3.73 -24.09 6.28
C ASN A 239 2.97 -23.53 5.08
N PHE A 240 3.21 -24.08 3.87
CA PHE A 240 2.46 -23.67 2.68
C PHE A 240 0.96 -23.97 2.83
N LYS A 241 0.58 -25.14 3.35
CA LYS A 241 -0.82 -25.51 3.56
C LYS A 241 -1.51 -24.63 4.58
N GLU A 242 -0.81 -24.27 5.65
CA GLU A 242 -1.32 -23.36 6.68
C GLU A 242 -1.58 -21.97 6.12
N ILE A 243 -0.58 -21.39 5.43
CA ILE A 243 -0.69 -20.10 4.73
C ILE A 243 -1.85 -20.15 3.72
N PHE A 244 -1.82 -21.10 2.80
CA PHE A 244 -2.85 -21.24 1.78
C PHE A 244 -4.26 -21.38 2.38
N SER A 245 -4.42 -22.15 3.46
CA SER A 245 -5.71 -22.31 4.14
C SER A 245 -6.20 -21.00 4.75
N ASN A 246 -5.31 -20.19 5.33
CA ASN A 246 -5.65 -18.91 5.94
C ASN A 246 -6.05 -17.85 4.90
N TYR A 247 -5.48 -17.94 3.69
CA TYR A 247 -5.71 -16.95 2.63
C TYR A 247 -6.68 -17.39 1.52
N SER A 248 -7.11 -18.66 1.53
CA SER A 248 -7.98 -19.24 0.50
C SER A 248 -9.30 -18.48 0.27
N SER A 249 -9.76 -17.67 1.23
CA SER A 249 -10.93 -16.80 1.06
C SER A 249 -10.66 -15.54 0.24
N GLY A 250 -9.42 -15.06 0.20
CA GLY A 250 -9.00 -13.87 -0.56
C GLY A 250 -8.53 -14.16 -1.99
N ILE A 251 -8.01 -15.37 -2.22
CA ILE A 251 -7.59 -15.87 -3.56
C ILE A 251 -8.57 -16.92 -4.12
N GLY A 252 -9.79 -16.96 -3.57
CA GLY A 252 -10.74 -18.04 -3.84
C GLY A 252 -11.17 -18.13 -5.29
N TRP A 253 -11.19 -16.99 -5.99
CA TRP A 253 -11.54 -16.92 -7.40
C TRP A 253 -10.42 -17.45 -8.30
N GLU A 254 -9.16 -17.10 -8.01
CA GLU A 254 -7.98 -17.58 -8.72
C GLU A 254 -7.80 -19.10 -8.53
N VAL A 255 -8.12 -19.62 -7.34
CA VAL A 255 -8.09 -21.06 -7.05
C VAL A 255 -9.22 -21.79 -7.78
N GLU A 256 -10.43 -21.23 -7.82
CA GLU A 256 -11.55 -21.78 -8.60
C GLU A 256 -11.20 -21.81 -10.09
N GLU A 257 -10.65 -20.71 -10.62
CA GLU A 257 -10.19 -20.61 -12.00
C GLU A 257 -9.09 -21.63 -12.31
N LEU A 258 -8.07 -21.76 -11.44
CA LEU A 258 -7.01 -22.78 -11.60
C LEU A 258 -7.57 -24.20 -11.74
N LEU A 259 -8.64 -24.51 -11.00
CA LEU A 259 -9.30 -25.82 -11.04
C LEU A 259 -10.14 -26.04 -12.30
N GLU A 260 -10.73 -24.97 -12.84
CA GLU A 260 -11.60 -25.00 -14.03
C GLU A 260 -10.83 -24.97 -15.35
N LEU A 261 -9.60 -24.43 -15.38
CA LEU A 261 -8.77 -24.38 -16.57
C LEU A 261 -8.47 -25.79 -17.11
N GLU A 262 -8.43 -25.95 -18.43
CA GLU A 262 -7.99 -27.20 -19.09
C GLU A 262 -6.57 -27.06 -19.66
N ASP A 263 -6.15 -25.83 -19.96
CA ASP A 263 -4.85 -25.54 -20.57
C ASP A 263 -3.71 -25.50 -19.52
N PRO A 264 -2.63 -26.28 -19.69
CA PRO A 264 -1.51 -26.31 -18.75
C PRO A 264 -0.73 -24.99 -18.62
N GLU A 265 -0.68 -24.17 -19.68
CA GLU A 265 0.05 -22.90 -19.67
C GLU A 265 -0.75 -21.86 -18.86
N GLU A 266 -2.07 -21.80 -19.07
CA GLU A 266 -2.97 -20.97 -18.27
C GLU A 266 -2.94 -21.37 -16.79
N LYS A 267 -2.92 -22.66 -16.47
CA LYS A 267 -2.77 -23.13 -15.08
C LYS A 267 -1.48 -22.70 -14.43
N LEU A 268 -0.37 -22.79 -15.17
CA LEU A 268 0.93 -22.37 -14.65
C LEU A 268 0.93 -20.87 -14.34
N MET A 269 0.34 -20.06 -15.22
CA MET A 269 0.20 -18.61 -15.03
C MET A 269 -0.63 -18.26 -13.80
N ILE A 270 -1.81 -18.88 -13.63
CA ILE A 270 -2.64 -18.67 -12.45
C ILE A 270 -1.94 -19.19 -11.19
N THR A 271 -1.18 -20.28 -11.29
CA THR A 271 -0.36 -20.77 -10.16
C THR A 271 0.71 -19.75 -9.76
N TYR A 272 1.38 -19.13 -10.72
CA TYR A 272 2.33 -18.06 -10.44
C TYR A 272 1.66 -16.82 -9.85
N GLN A 273 0.48 -16.47 -10.33
CA GLN A 273 -0.32 -15.37 -9.78
C GLN A 273 -0.69 -15.65 -8.32
N ILE A 274 -1.22 -16.84 -8.02
CA ILE A 274 -1.51 -17.28 -6.65
C ILE A 274 -0.26 -17.25 -5.77
N LEU A 275 0.88 -17.73 -6.27
CA LEU A 275 2.14 -17.70 -5.53
C LEU A 275 2.65 -16.27 -5.32
N ALA A 276 2.49 -15.39 -6.32
CA ALA A 276 2.82 -13.98 -6.22
C ALA A 276 1.93 -13.29 -5.17
N ASP A 277 0.62 -13.50 -5.23
CA ASP A 277 -0.34 -12.93 -4.29
C ASP A 277 -0.07 -13.44 -2.88
N ILE A 278 0.13 -14.75 -2.69
CA ILE A 278 0.55 -15.32 -1.40
C ILE A 278 1.87 -14.71 -0.92
N SER A 279 2.85 -14.53 -1.81
CA SER A 279 4.14 -13.94 -1.44
C SER A 279 4.04 -12.45 -1.06
N VAL A 280 3.13 -11.71 -1.71
CA VAL A 280 2.80 -10.31 -1.38
C VAL A 280 2.15 -10.23 0.00
N TYR A 281 1.30 -11.20 0.35
CA TYR A 281 0.61 -11.25 1.64
C TYR A 281 1.50 -11.67 2.81
N GLU A 282 2.49 -12.55 2.61
CA GLU A 282 3.30 -13.11 3.71
C GLU A 282 4.59 -12.34 4.04
N LYS A 283 5.00 -11.31 3.29
CA LYS A 283 6.37 -10.74 3.41
C LYS A 283 7.47 -11.82 3.35
N ILE A 284 7.28 -12.88 2.54
CA ILE A 284 8.30 -13.88 2.23
C ILE A 284 8.70 -13.72 0.77
N LEU A 285 9.47 -12.66 0.50
CA LEU A 285 10.59 -12.66 -0.43
C LEU A 285 11.65 -11.73 0.17
#